data_AF-X1V3C5-F1
#
_entry.id   AF-X1V3C5-F1
#
_cell.length_a   1.000
_cell.length_b   1.000
_cell.length_c   1.000
_cell.angle_alpha   90.00
_cell.angle_beta   90.00
_cell.angle_gamma   90.00
#
_symmetry.space_group_name_H-M   'P 1'
#
loop_
_entity.id
_entity.type
_entity.pdbx_description
1 polymer ?
#
loop_
_entity_poly.entity_id
_entity_poly.type
_entity_poly.pdbx_seq_one_letter_code
_entity_poly.pdbx_strand_id
1 'polypeptide(L)'
;TDEKLIIATINKPGTLFKTLDSIKDKEIIYSEMIHSNTFLPGQDGELELQKFHFRTDKEKSDSTPMFRGKGLIRKNLKDHYPDFNFQEFDTILQSFLENNRDYVALSPALRVARAMWLFQSAILQGGIFLDVEPTQNEKGQEETRLVFSVINPLFKGYLGKIIEIFYRLNIATQRNYILEIKDAEQHVTILSAYITT
;
A
#
# COMPACT_ATOMS: atom_id res chain seq x y z
N THR A 1 3.30 7.36 -21.09
CA THR A 1 4.01 7.86 -19.90
C THR A 1 4.50 6.65 -19.15
N ASP A 2 5.79 6.35 -19.22
CA ASP A 2 6.34 5.06 -18.76
C ASP A 2 6.41 4.91 -17.22
N GLU A 3 5.98 5.93 -16.48
CA GLU A 3 6.12 6.04 -15.02
C GLU A 3 4.90 5.50 -14.25
N LYS A 4 3.72 5.48 -14.89
CA LYS A 4 2.46 5.09 -14.26
C LYS A 4 1.66 4.22 -15.21
N LEU A 5 1.10 3.13 -14.69
CA LEU A 5 0.16 2.27 -15.39
C LEU A 5 -1.16 2.25 -14.61
N ILE A 6 -2.26 2.50 -15.31
CA ILE A 6 -3.61 2.37 -14.76
C ILE A 6 -4.38 1.41 -15.67
N ILE A 7 -4.97 0.40 -15.07
CA ILE A 7 -5.80 -0.61 -15.73
C ILE A 7 -7.20 -0.53 -15.13
N ALA A 8 -8.20 -0.51 -16.01
CA ALA A 8 -9.60 -0.67 -15.66
C ALA A 8 -10.07 -2.00 -16.26
N THR A 9 -10.57 -2.91 -15.44
CA THR A 9 -11.02 -4.25 -15.86
C THR A 9 -12.26 -4.68 -15.08
N ILE A 10 -12.92 -5.74 -15.53
CA ILE A 10 -13.92 -6.44 -14.71
C ILE A 10 -13.19 -7.23 -13.63
N ASN A 11 -13.63 -7.07 -12.38
CA ASN A 11 -13.15 -7.84 -11.23
C ASN A 11 -13.40 -9.33 -11.47
N LYS A 12 -12.31 -10.10 -11.61
CA LYS A 12 -12.35 -11.56 -11.80
C LYS A 12 -11.20 -12.19 -11.03
N PRO A 13 -11.33 -13.45 -10.56
CA PRO A 13 -10.25 -14.12 -9.86
C PRO A 13 -8.92 -14.08 -10.62
N GLY A 14 -7.89 -13.56 -9.97
CA GLY A 14 -6.51 -13.52 -10.47
C GLY A 14 -6.19 -12.39 -11.45
N THR A 15 -7.07 -11.40 -11.66
CA THR A 15 -6.78 -10.19 -12.46
C THR A 15 -5.49 -9.50 -12.03
N LEU A 16 -5.34 -9.19 -10.74
CA LEU A 16 -4.14 -8.54 -10.20
C LEU A 16 -2.88 -9.40 -10.38
N PHE A 17 -2.99 -10.71 -10.11
CA PHE A 17 -1.86 -11.64 -10.29
C PHE A 17 -1.37 -11.66 -11.74
N LYS A 18 -2.30 -11.76 -12.71
CA LYS A 18 -1.96 -11.73 -14.15
C LYS A 18 -1.32 -10.41 -14.55
N THR A 19 -1.83 -9.29 -14.06
CA THR A 19 -1.21 -7.99 -14.31
C THR A 19 0.22 -7.95 -13.78
N LEU A 20 0.43 -8.33 -12.51
CA LEU A 20 1.76 -8.31 -11.89
C LEU A 20 2.75 -9.22 -12.63
N ASP A 21 2.32 -10.38 -13.11
CA ASP A 21 3.18 -11.25 -13.93
C ASP A 21 3.57 -10.58 -15.27
N SER A 22 2.65 -9.84 -15.89
CA SER A 22 2.93 -9.10 -17.15
C SER A 22 3.89 -7.93 -16.99
N ILE A 23 4.01 -7.36 -15.77
CA ILE A 23 4.90 -6.23 -15.45
C ILE A 23 6.02 -6.61 -14.47
N LYS A 24 6.33 -7.90 -14.34
CA LYS A 24 7.29 -8.42 -13.34
C LYS A 24 8.72 -7.84 -13.42
N ASP A 25 9.09 -7.34 -14.60
CA ASP A 25 10.40 -6.72 -14.84
C ASP A 25 10.43 -5.23 -14.45
N LYS A 26 9.29 -4.65 -14.08
CA LYS A 26 9.17 -3.26 -13.64
C LYS A 26 9.35 -3.16 -12.13
N GLU A 27 10.07 -2.13 -11.69
CA GLU A 27 10.24 -1.81 -10.26
C GLU A 27 9.05 -0.99 -9.77
N ILE A 28 8.07 -1.67 -9.18
CA ILE A 28 6.87 -1.05 -8.62
C ILE A 28 7.22 -0.38 -7.28
N ILE A 29 6.96 0.92 -7.15
CA ILE A 29 7.14 1.68 -5.89
C ILE A 29 5.83 1.99 -5.18
N TYR A 30 4.73 1.92 -5.92
CA TYR A 30 3.38 2.05 -5.41
C TYR A 30 2.45 1.16 -6.23
N SER A 31 1.58 0.41 -5.55
CA SER A 31 0.47 -0.28 -6.18
C SER A 31 -0.81 -0.08 -5.37
N GLU A 32 -1.90 0.11 -6.09
CA GLU A 32 -3.24 0.20 -5.54
C GLU A 32 -4.17 -0.64 -6.41
N MET A 33 -4.95 -1.49 -5.76
CA MET A 33 -6.10 -2.13 -6.40
C MET A 33 -7.32 -1.86 -5.55
N ILE A 34 -8.37 -1.39 -6.20
CA ILE A 34 -9.69 -1.14 -5.63
C ILE A 34 -10.74 -1.61 -6.64
N HIS A 35 -11.94 -1.92 -6.18
CA HIS A 35 -13.06 -2.12 -7.08
C HIS A 35 -14.29 -1.32 -6.64
N SER A 36 -15.26 -1.18 -7.53
CA SER A 36 -16.53 -0.55 -7.23
C SER A 36 -17.33 -1.35 -6.20
N ASN A 37 -18.20 -0.66 -5.47
CA ASN A 37 -19.08 -1.27 -4.47
C ASN A 37 -20.32 -1.96 -5.07
N THR A 38 -20.46 -1.90 -6.39
CA THR A 38 -21.57 -2.42 -7.19
C THR A 38 -21.04 -2.96 -8.51
N PHE A 39 -21.82 -3.82 -9.16
CA PHE A 39 -21.48 -4.35 -10.47
C PHE A 39 -21.46 -3.23 -11.52
N LEU A 40 -20.59 -3.37 -12.51
CA LEU A 40 -20.60 -2.49 -13.66
C LEU A 40 -21.88 -2.76 -14.47
N PRO A 41 -22.63 -1.74 -14.93
CA PRO A 41 -23.90 -1.96 -15.63
C PRO A 41 -23.76 -2.91 -16.84
N GLY A 42 -24.58 -3.94 -16.88
CA GLY A 42 -24.58 -4.94 -17.94
C GLY A 42 -23.40 -5.93 -17.91
N GLN A 43 -22.70 -6.05 -16.78
CA GLN A 43 -21.58 -6.97 -16.59
C GLN A 43 -21.79 -7.84 -15.36
N ASP A 44 -21.11 -8.98 -15.34
CA ASP A 44 -21.17 -9.98 -14.27
C ASP A 44 -20.13 -9.73 -13.15
N GLY A 45 -19.69 -8.49 -12.96
CA GLY A 45 -18.69 -8.15 -11.94
C GLY A 45 -18.51 -6.65 -11.71
N GLU A 46 -17.83 -6.31 -10.62
CA GLU A 46 -17.46 -4.94 -10.29
C GLU A 46 -16.39 -4.39 -11.26
N LEU A 47 -16.30 -3.06 -11.36
CA LEU A 47 -15.17 -2.40 -12.00
C LEU A 47 -13.97 -2.48 -11.05
N GLU A 48 -12.89 -3.10 -11.48
CA GLU A 48 -11.60 -3.11 -10.80
C GLU A 48 -10.67 -2.07 -11.44
N LEU A 49 -10.04 -1.26 -10.59
CA LEU A 49 -8.99 -0.32 -10.95
C LEU A 49 -7.69 -0.79 -10.33
N GLN A 50 -6.68 -1.00 -11.16
CA GLN A 50 -5.32 -1.29 -10.73
C GLN A 50 -4.40 -0.13 -11.15
N LYS A 51 -3.67 0.43 -10.20
CA LYS A 51 -2.78 1.57 -10.40
C LYS A 51 -1.39 1.21 -9.91
N PHE A 52 -0.40 1.37 -10.78
CA PHE A 52 1.00 1.10 -10.50
C PHE A 52 1.83 2.34 -10.79
N HIS A 53 2.74 2.69 -9.89
CA HIS A 53 3.79 3.67 -10.17
C HIS A 53 5.11 2.92 -10.17
N PHE A 54 5.93 3.21 -11.16
CA PHE A 54 7.22 2.59 -11.34
C PHE A 54 8.33 3.53 -10.90
N ARG A 55 9.44 2.95 -10.43
CA ARG A 55 10.66 3.70 -10.19
C ARG A 55 11.15 4.30 -11.51
N THR A 56 11.60 5.55 -11.44
CA THR A 56 12.21 6.25 -12.58
C THR A 56 13.50 6.91 -12.12
N ASP A 57 14.46 7.07 -13.04
CA ASP A 57 15.75 7.73 -12.76
C ASP A 57 15.65 9.26 -12.78
N LYS A 58 14.45 9.83 -12.89
CA LYS A 58 14.27 11.28 -12.92
C LYS A 58 14.49 11.87 -11.54
N GLU A 59 15.32 12.90 -11.47
CA GLU A 59 15.51 13.71 -10.27
C GLU A 59 14.16 14.29 -9.82
N LYS A 60 13.78 13.99 -8.58
CA LYS A 60 12.59 14.58 -7.96
C LYS A 60 12.91 16.04 -7.65
N SER A 61 12.06 16.95 -8.12
CA SER A 61 12.18 18.40 -7.83
C SER A 61 12.26 18.67 -6.33
N ASP A 62 13.31 19.38 -5.90
CA ASP A 62 13.62 19.74 -4.51
C ASP A 62 12.58 20.64 -3.80
N SER A 63 11.65 21.24 -4.55
CA SER A 63 10.60 22.03 -3.91
C SER A 63 9.50 21.11 -3.35
N THR A 64 9.54 20.89 -2.04
CA THR A 64 8.43 20.26 -1.31
C THR A 64 7.53 21.36 -0.71
N PRO A 65 6.43 21.76 -1.39
CA PRO A 65 5.38 22.55 -0.78
C PRO A 65 4.99 22.01 0.60
N MET A 66 4.75 22.93 1.53
CA MET A 66 4.38 22.63 2.91
C MET A 66 3.19 21.66 2.98
N PHE A 67 3.41 20.45 3.51
CA PHE A 67 2.36 19.47 3.70
C PHE A 67 1.52 19.80 4.95
N ARG A 68 0.23 20.09 4.75
CA ARG A 68 -0.68 20.54 5.82
C ARG A 68 -1.34 19.40 6.62
N GLY A 69 -1.19 18.14 6.21
CA GLY A 69 -1.85 16.98 6.85
C GLY A 69 -1.11 16.39 8.06
N LYS A 70 0.08 16.90 8.41
CA LYS A 70 0.97 16.36 9.45
C LYS A 70 0.26 16.15 10.79
N GLY A 71 -0.51 17.14 11.25
CA GLY A 71 -1.21 17.07 12.53
C GLY A 71 -2.27 15.97 12.59
N LEU A 72 -3.00 15.77 11.48
CA LEU A 72 -4.04 14.74 11.41
C LEU A 72 -3.44 13.33 11.37
N ILE A 73 -2.32 13.13 10.66
CA ILE A 73 -1.59 11.85 10.68
C ILE A 73 -1.09 11.55 12.09
N ARG A 74 -0.45 12.53 12.75
CA ARG A 74 0.06 12.36 14.12
C ARG A 74 -1.06 12.01 15.09
N LYS A 75 -2.24 12.63 14.96
CA LYS A 75 -3.43 12.29 15.74
C LYS A 75 -3.84 10.83 15.51
N ASN A 76 -3.99 10.40 14.26
CA ASN A 76 -4.38 9.02 13.95
C ASN A 76 -3.36 7.98 14.47
N LEU A 77 -2.06 8.28 14.44
CA LEU A 77 -1.05 7.43 15.08
C LEU A 77 -1.29 7.32 16.59
N LYS A 78 -1.54 8.42 17.29
CA LYS A 78 -1.82 8.38 18.74
C LYS A 78 -3.07 7.59 19.07
N ASP A 79 -4.12 7.77 18.28
CA ASP A 79 -5.44 7.20 18.54
C ASP A 79 -5.48 5.69 18.22
N HIS A 80 -4.74 5.23 17.20
CA HIS A 80 -4.83 3.86 16.69
C HIS A 80 -3.55 3.02 16.85
N TYR A 81 -2.39 3.65 16.99
CA TYR A 81 -1.07 3.01 17.02
C TYR A 81 -0.20 3.62 18.14
N PRO A 82 -0.64 3.54 19.42
CA PRO A 82 -0.03 4.28 20.52
C PRO A 82 1.43 3.86 20.80
N ASP A 83 1.82 2.64 20.43
CA ASP A 83 3.18 2.11 20.59
C ASP A 83 4.17 2.66 19.54
N PHE A 84 3.71 3.48 18.59
CA PHE A 84 4.57 4.15 17.62
C PHE A 84 5.60 5.05 18.34
N ASN A 85 6.89 4.92 18.00
CA ASN A 85 7.94 5.80 18.49
C ASN A 85 7.82 7.19 17.85
N PHE A 86 7.14 8.11 18.55
CA PHE A 86 6.90 9.48 18.09
C PHE A 86 8.14 10.36 18.00
N GLN A 87 9.30 9.92 18.51
CA GLN A 87 10.57 10.63 18.31
C GLN A 87 11.01 10.58 16.85
N GLU A 88 10.68 9.50 16.14
CA GLU A 88 11.02 9.28 14.73
C GLU A 88 9.96 9.83 13.77
N PHE A 89 8.85 10.37 14.29
CA PHE A 89 7.69 10.74 13.48
C PHE A 89 8.03 11.66 12.31
N ASP A 90 8.84 12.70 12.53
CA ASP A 90 9.19 13.68 11.51
C ASP A 90 10.12 13.09 10.45
N THR A 91 11.09 12.29 10.88
CA THR A 91 12.02 11.58 9.99
C THR A 91 11.27 10.59 9.10
N ILE A 92 10.41 9.75 9.69
CA ILE A 92 9.62 8.77 8.94
C ILE A 92 8.66 9.49 7.97
N LEU A 93 7.95 10.53 8.42
CA LEU A 93 7.04 11.26 7.54
C LEU A 93 7.78 11.91 6.36
N GLN A 94 9.00 12.40 6.59
CA GLN A 94 9.84 12.95 5.54
C GLN A 94 10.19 11.88 4.50
N SER A 95 10.62 10.68 4.91
CA SER A 95 10.85 9.56 3.99
C SER A 95 9.59 9.23 3.17
N PHE A 96 8.41 9.27 3.77
CA PHE A 96 7.15 9.05 3.04
C PHE A 96 6.87 10.13 1.98
N LEU A 97 7.10 11.41 2.31
CA LEU A 97 6.92 12.53 1.38
C LEU A 97 7.91 12.47 0.22
N GLU A 98 9.16 12.08 0.49
CA GLU A 98 10.21 11.93 -0.52
C GLU A 98 9.94 10.75 -1.45
N ASN A 99 9.50 9.61 -0.90
CA ASN A 99 9.28 8.40 -1.69
C ASN A 99 7.97 8.47 -2.48
N ASN A 100 6.86 8.80 -1.81
CA ASN A 100 5.50 8.68 -2.35
C ASN A 100 4.61 9.87 -1.95
N ARG A 101 4.98 11.08 -2.39
CA ARG A 101 4.24 12.30 -2.08
C ARG A 101 2.75 12.25 -2.40
N ASP A 102 2.39 11.77 -3.60
CA ASP A 102 0.99 11.66 -4.05
C ASP A 102 0.17 10.81 -3.06
N TYR A 103 0.77 9.72 -2.55
CA TYR A 103 0.12 8.88 -1.56
C TYR A 103 -0.13 9.63 -0.27
N VAL A 104 0.87 10.34 0.26
CA VAL A 104 0.74 11.10 1.53
C VAL A 104 -0.29 12.24 1.39
N ALA A 105 -0.33 12.90 0.24
CA ALA A 105 -1.20 14.04 -0.02
C ALA A 105 -2.66 13.64 -0.27
N LEU A 106 -2.91 12.50 -0.93
CA LEU A 106 -4.24 12.11 -1.41
C LEU A 106 -4.89 11.01 -0.56
N SER A 107 -4.13 10.26 0.23
CA SER A 107 -4.68 9.19 1.05
C SER A 107 -5.36 9.71 2.32
N PRO A 108 -6.35 8.99 2.87
CA PRO A 108 -6.85 9.24 4.21
C PRO A 108 -5.72 9.24 5.24
N ALA A 109 -5.73 10.19 6.17
CA ALA A 109 -4.65 10.34 7.15
C ALA A 109 -4.43 9.08 8.00
N LEU A 110 -5.49 8.34 8.33
CA LEU A 110 -5.40 7.05 9.01
C LEU A 110 -4.63 6.01 8.20
N ARG A 111 -4.77 6.02 6.86
CA ARG A 111 -4.05 5.09 5.98
C ARG A 111 -2.55 5.42 5.96
N VAL A 112 -2.20 6.70 5.95
CA VAL A 112 -0.79 7.13 6.04
C VAL A 112 -0.22 6.79 7.42
N ALA A 113 -0.96 7.05 8.49
CA ALA A 113 -0.58 6.67 9.85
C ALA A 113 -0.29 5.17 9.98
N ARG A 114 -1.19 4.32 9.48
CA ARG A 114 -0.98 2.85 9.46
C ARG A 114 0.27 2.47 8.68
N ALA A 115 0.49 3.05 7.50
CA ALA A 115 1.69 2.75 6.73
C ALA A 115 2.98 3.17 7.46
N MET A 116 2.98 4.32 8.14
CA MET A 116 4.12 4.74 8.99
C MET A 116 4.34 3.79 10.17
N TRP A 117 3.27 3.31 10.80
CA TRP A 117 3.37 2.28 11.83
C TRP A 117 3.95 0.98 11.29
N LEU A 118 3.47 0.48 10.15
CA LEU A 118 4.00 -0.73 9.51
C LEU A 118 5.48 -0.59 9.12
N PHE A 119 5.90 0.59 8.68
CA PHE A 119 7.30 0.90 8.41
C PHE A 119 8.17 0.65 9.65
N GLN A 120 7.78 1.24 10.78
CA GLN A 120 8.52 1.12 12.03
C GLN A 120 8.43 -0.30 12.62
N SER A 121 7.28 -0.97 12.52
CA SER A 121 7.09 -2.34 13.00
C SER A 121 8.03 -3.32 12.30
N ALA A 122 8.26 -3.18 10.99
CA ALA A 122 9.20 -4.04 10.26
C ALA A 122 10.62 -3.92 10.82
N ILE A 123 11.04 -2.68 11.10
CA ILE A 123 12.39 -2.38 11.61
C ILE A 123 12.54 -2.89 13.05
N LEU A 124 11.58 -2.59 13.92
CA LEU A 124 11.64 -2.99 15.33
C LEU A 124 11.55 -4.50 15.54
N GLN A 125 10.87 -5.24 14.65
CA GLN A 125 10.68 -6.69 14.77
C GLN A 125 11.71 -7.53 14.00
N GLY A 126 12.87 -6.96 13.68
CA GLY A 126 13.97 -7.70 13.08
C GLY A 126 13.80 -7.99 11.59
N GLY A 127 12.96 -7.21 10.91
CA GLY A 127 12.94 -7.09 9.46
C GLY A 127 11.66 -7.54 8.76
N ILE A 128 10.74 -8.22 9.45
CA ILE A 128 9.44 -8.62 8.91
C ILE A 128 8.37 -8.41 9.98
N PHE A 129 7.22 -7.89 9.57
CA PHE A 129 6.03 -7.76 10.42
C PHE A 129 4.79 -8.23 9.66
N LEU A 130 3.91 -8.97 10.34
CA LEU A 130 2.64 -9.46 9.83
C LEU A 130 1.60 -9.37 10.94
N ASP A 131 0.44 -8.82 10.63
CA ASP A 131 -0.68 -8.74 11.56
C ASP A 131 -2.02 -8.75 10.81
N VAL A 132 -3.11 -8.93 11.56
CA VAL A 132 -4.48 -8.95 11.07
C VAL A 132 -5.36 -8.07 11.94
N GLU A 133 -5.90 -7.00 11.36
CA GLU A 133 -6.81 -6.06 12.04
C GLU A 133 -8.26 -6.34 11.62
N PRO A 134 -9.21 -6.55 12.55
CA PRO A 134 -10.63 -6.47 12.22
C PRO A 134 -10.98 -5.03 11.81
N THR A 135 -11.81 -4.87 10.80
CA THR A 135 -12.20 -3.55 10.30
C THR A 135 -13.60 -3.60 9.68
N GLN A 136 -14.09 -2.45 9.23
CA GLN A 136 -15.37 -2.36 8.54
C GLN A 136 -15.20 -1.65 7.20
N ASN A 137 -15.99 -2.05 6.22
CA ASN A 137 -16.06 -1.37 4.93
C ASN A 137 -16.94 -0.11 5.00
N GLU A 138 -17.05 0.59 3.87
CA GLU A 138 -17.85 1.83 3.78
C GLU A 138 -19.35 1.63 4.05
N LYS A 139 -19.84 0.39 3.95
CA LYS A 139 -21.22 -0.01 4.25
C LYS A 139 -21.37 -0.53 5.69
N GLY A 140 -20.32 -0.47 6.51
CA GLY A 140 -20.32 -0.98 7.88
C GLY A 140 -20.25 -2.50 8.01
N GLN A 141 -19.95 -3.21 6.92
CA GLN A 141 -19.80 -4.67 6.96
C GLN A 141 -18.40 -5.02 7.46
N GLU A 142 -18.32 -6.04 8.31
CA GLU A 142 -17.05 -6.57 8.82
C GLU A 142 -16.15 -7.01 7.66
N GLU A 143 -14.89 -6.61 7.75
CA GLU A 143 -13.81 -6.99 6.86
C GLU A 143 -12.58 -7.32 7.70
N THR A 144 -11.68 -8.11 7.13
CA THR A 144 -10.39 -8.37 7.73
C THR A 144 -9.31 -7.62 6.97
N ARG A 145 -8.44 -6.89 7.65
CA ARG A 145 -7.28 -6.26 7.04
C ARG A 145 -6.03 -7.04 7.41
N LEU A 146 -5.43 -7.69 6.43
CA LEU A 146 -4.08 -8.23 6.55
C LEU A 146 -3.08 -7.11 6.30
N VAL A 147 -2.14 -6.92 7.22
CA VAL A 147 -1.06 -5.96 7.08
C VAL A 147 0.29 -6.65 7.17
N PHE A 148 1.21 -6.25 6.31
CA PHE A 148 2.51 -6.88 6.20
C PHE A 148 3.56 -5.82 5.85
N SER A 149 4.75 -5.94 6.42
CA SER A 149 5.91 -5.15 6.00
C SER A 149 7.20 -5.94 6.10
N VAL A 150 8.15 -5.63 5.22
CA VAL A 150 9.45 -6.31 5.14
C VAL A 150 10.54 -5.33 4.74
N ILE A 151 11.69 -5.43 5.41
CA ILE A 151 12.89 -4.67 5.07
C ILE A 151 13.67 -5.39 3.97
N ASN A 152 14.26 -4.62 3.06
CA ASN A 152 15.18 -5.02 2.00
C ASN A 152 14.76 -6.31 1.29
N PRO A 153 13.57 -6.36 0.66
CA PRO A 153 13.11 -7.58 -0.02
C PRO A 153 14.15 -8.02 -1.07
N LEU A 154 14.59 -9.28 -0.94
CA LEU A 154 15.81 -9.78 -1.62
C LEU A 154 15.68 -10.00 -3.13
N PHE A 155 14.48 -9.90 -3.72
CA PHE A 155 14.29 -10.23 -5.14
C PHE A 155 13.28 -9.33 -5.86
N LYS A 156 13.58 -9.01 -7.13
CA LYS A 156 12.65 -8.32 -8.03
C LYS A 156 11.40 -9.17 -8.24
N GLY A 157 10.23 -8.53 -8.28
CA GLY A 157 8.95 -9.22 -8.46
C GLY A 157 8.40 -9.92 -7.21
N TYR A 158 8.95 -9.69 -6.01
CA TYR A 158 8.43 -10.28 -4.77
C TYR A 158 6.97 -9.95 -4.50
N LEU A 159 6.49 -8.78 -4.92
CA LEU A 159 5.08 -8.41 -4.85
C LEU A 159 4.18 -9.42 -5.57
N GLY A 160 4.60 -9.86 -6.76
CA GLY A 160 3.92 -10.91 -7.50
C GLY A 160 3.82 -12.20 -6.69
N LYS A 161 4.87 -12.57 -5.95
CA LYS A 161 4.86 -13.75 -5.07
C LYS A 161 3.95 -13.61 -3.86
N ILE A 162 3.88 -12.43 -3.25
CA ILE A 162 2.94 -12.18 -2.14
C ILE A 162 1.50 -12.30 -2.64
N ILE A 163 1.17 -11.67 -3.78
CA ILE A 163 -0.17 -11.78 -4.37
C ILE A 163 -0.46 -13.20 -4.87
N GLU A 164 0.55 -13.94 -5.34
CA GLU A 164 0.41 -15.36 -5.70
C GLU A 164 -0.05 -16.21 -4.52
N ILE A 165 0.39 -15.91 -3.29
CA ILE A 165 -0.09 -16.60 -2.08
C ILE A 165 -1.60 -16.40 -1.92
N PHE A 166 -2.09 -15.16 -2.03
CA PHE A 166 -3.53 -14.89 -1.93
C PHE A 166 -4.32 -15.60 -3.02
N TYR A 167 -3.81 -15.59 -4.25
CA TYR A 167 -4.42 -16.30 -5.37
C TYR A 167 -4.49 -17.81 -5.14
N ARG A 168 -3.40 -18.44 -4.69
CA ARG A 168 -3.34 -19.90 -4.45
C ARG A 168 -4.17 -20.35 -3.26
N LEU A 169 -4.35 -19.50 -2.25
CA LEU A 169 -5.18 -19.76 -1.08
C LEU A 169 -6.64 -19.37 -1.27
N ASN A 170 -7.02 -18.91 -2.47
CA ASN A 170 -8.37 -18.42 -2.78
C ASN A 170 -8.85 -17.30 -1.82
N ILE A 171 -7.93 -16.43 -1.42
CA ILE A 171 -8.22 -15.26 -0.60
C ILE A 171 -8.64 -14.12 -1.52
N ALA A 172 -9.90 -13.70 -1.40
CA ALA A 172 -10.41 -12.56 -2.14
C ALA A 172 -9.94 -11.25 -1.49
N THR A 173 -9.20 -10.44 -2.24
CA THR A 173 -8.82 -9.08 -1.84
C THR A 173 -9.83 -8.10 -2.39
N GLN A 174 -10.45 -7.31 -1.50
CA GLN A 174 -11.34 -6.23 -1.88
C GLN A 174 -10.54 -4.98 -2.28
N ARG A 175 -9.48 -4.70 -1.52
CA ARG A 175 -8.59 -3.55 -1.72
C ARG A 175 -7.20 -3.94 -1.32
N ASN A 176 -6.18 -3.52 -2.06
CA ASN A 176 -4.80 -3.58 -1.59
C ASN A 176 -4.02 -2.31 -1.90
N TYR A 177 -3.15 -1.97 -0.96
CA TYR A 177 -2.21 -0.85 -1.07
C TYR A 177 -0.82 -1.38 -0.76
N ILE A 178 0.11 -1.10 -1.67
CA ILE A 178 1.52 -1.47 -1.57
C ILE A 178 2.34 -0.21 -1.72
N LEU A 179 3.32 -0.04 -0.83
CA LEU A 179 4.26 1.07 -0.84
C LEU A 179 5.67 0.58 -0.63
N GLU A 180 6.60 1.10 -1.43
CA GLU A 180 8.03 1.04 -1.16
C GLU A 180 8.47 2.36 -0.53
N ILE A 181 9.02 2.30 0.68
CA ILE A 181 9.55 3.45 1.40
C ILE A 181 11.03 3.21 1.65
N LYS A 182 11.88 4.07 1.11
CA LYS A 182 13.31 4.06 1.40
C LYS A 182 13.67 5.23 2.32
N ASP A 183 14.31 4.95 3.45
CA ASP A 183 14.98 5.99 4.23
C ASP A 183 16.51 5.94 4.00
N ALA A 184 17.28 6.56 4.88
CA ALA A 184 18.73 6.58 4.77
C ALA A 184 19.39 5.19 4.93
N GLU A 185 18.75 4.26 5.62
CA GLU A 185 19.34 2.98 6.05
C GLU A 185 18.61 1.75 5.48
N GLN A 186 17.30 1.83 5.32
CA GLN A 186 16.40 0.71 5.05
C GLN A 186 15.50 1.00 3.85
N HIS A 187 15.20 -0.06 3.09
CA HIS A 187 14.13 -0.06 2.10
C HIS A 187 13.02 -0.96 2.59
N VAL A 188 11.84 -0.41 2.88
CA VAL A 188 10.74 -1.15 3.48
C VAL A 188 9.57 -1.20 2.51
N THR A 189 9.13 -2.42 2.24
CA THR A 189 7.85 -2.66 1.61
C THR A 189 6.75 -2.71 2.66
N ILE A 190 5.64 -2.06 2.36
CA ILE A 190 4.41 -2.10 3.16
C ILE A 190 3.27 -2.60 2.29
N LEU A 191 2.49 -3.55 2.80
CA LEU A 191 1.26 -4.06 2.22
C LEU A 191 0.13 -3.91 3.24
N SER A 192 -1.00 -3.39 2.78
CA SER A 192 -2.29 -3.44 3.47
C SER A 192 -3.32 -4.02 2.51
N ALA A 193 -3.82 -5.21 2.80
CA ALA A 193 -4.85 -5.90 2.02
C ALA A 193 -6.12 -6.08 2.84
N TYR A 194 -7.25 -5.71 2.25
CA TYR A 194 -8.58 -5.93 2.81
C TYR A 194 -9.10 -7.21 2.20
N ILE A 195 -9.32 -8.22 3.03
CA ILE A 195 -9.69 -9.56 2.61
C ILE A 195 -11.04 -9.94 3.21
N THR A 196 -11.76 -10.74 2.45
CA THR A 196 -12.98 -11.42 2.91
C THR A 196 -12.66 -12.91 2.95
N THR A 197 -12.82 -13.53 4.12
CA THR A 197 -12.69 -14.98 4.32
C THR A 197 -14.03 -15.67 4.20
#